data_AF-A0A2K3L590-F1
#
_entry.id   AF-A0A2K3L590-F1
#
_cell.length_a   1.000
_cell.length_b   1.000
_cell.length_c   1.000
_cell.angle_alpha   90.00
_cell.angle_beta   90.00
_cell.angle_gamma   90.00
#
_symmetry.space_group_name_H-M   'P 1'
#
loop_
_entity.id
_entity.type
_entity.pdbx_description
1 polymer ?
#
loop_
_entity_poly.entity_id
_entity_poly.type
_entity_poly.pdbx_seq_one_letter_code
_entity_poly.pdbx_strand_id
1 'polypeptide(L)'
;MKRARTTEDSTFSRVSPSLEAGIIKKLRLENFMCHSNHETVFGNHVNLITGQNGSGKSAILTALCVAFGCRAKGTQRASTLKDFIKTGS
;
A
#
# COMPACT_ATOMS: atom_id res chain seq x y z
N MET A 1 -24.83 -44.90 -33.16
CA MET A 1 -25.35 -43.53 -32.95
C MET A 1 -26.16 -43.51 -31.65
N LYS A 2 -25.55 -43.12 -30.51
CA LYS A 2 -26.16 -42.67 -29.23
C LYS A 2 -25.00 -42.29 -28.27
N ARG A 3 -24.98 -41.02 -27.85
CA ARG A 3 -24.13 -40.37 -26.82
C ARG A 3 -24.67 -40.76 -25.41
N ALA A 4 -24.00 -40.66 -24.25
CA ALA A 4 -22.64 -40.31 -23.81
C ALA A 4 -22.48 -40.62 -22.29
N ARG A 5 -21.21 -40.61 -21.85
CA ARG A 5 -20.64 -40.05 -20.59
C ARG A 5 -20.73 -40.80 -19.24
N THR A 6 -19.56 -41.28 -18.79
CA THR A 6 -19.01 -41.39 -17.41
C THR A 6 -17.53 -41.82 -17.60
N THR A 7 -16.45 -41.40 -16.93
CA THR A 7 -16.12 -40.58 -15.76
C THR A 7 -14.60 -40.27 -15.88
N GLU A 8 -14.05 -39.39 -15.03
CA GLU A 8 -12.60 -39.14 -14.79
C GLU A 8 -11.90 -38.23 -15.82
N ASP A 9 -11.04 -37.27 -15.49
CA ASP A 9 -10.43 -36.90 -14.21
C ASP A 9 -10.04 -35.41 -14.24
N SER A 10 -9.98 -34.86 -13.04
CA SER A 10 -9.36 -33.60 -12.62
C SER A 10 -8.24 -33.05 -13.51
N THR A 11 -8.54 -31.96 -14.23
CA THR A 11 -7.53 -30.92 -14.50
C THR A 11 -8.15 -29.56 -14.19
N PHE A 12 -8.28 -29.28 -12.89
CA PHE A 12 -8.28 -27.90 -12.43
C PHE A 12 -6.97 -27.33 -12.97
N SER A 13 -7.08 -26.48 -13.99
CA SER A 13 -5.92 -25.83 -14.59
C SER A 13 -5.13 -25.24 -13.43
N ARG A 14 -3.88 -25.69 -13.30
CA ARG A 14 -2.93 -25.12 -12.37
C ARG A 14 -2.86 -23.64 -12.76
N VAL A 15 -3.60 -22.79 -12.06
CA VAL A 15 -3.31 -21.37 -12.01
C VAL A 15 -1.89 -21.37 -11.48
N SER A 16 -0.92 -21.22 -12.39
CA SER A 16 0.43 -20.85 -12.01
C SER A 16 0.25 -19.72 -11.01
N PRO A 17 0.81 -19.77 -9.79
CA PRO A 17 0.71 -18.64 -8.89
C PRO A 17 1.18 -17.45 -9.72
N SER A 18 0.25 -16.56 -10.05
CA SER A 18 0.58 -15.32 -10.72
C SER A 18 1.70 -14.76 -9.88
N LEU A 19 2.83 -14.41 -10.50
CA LEU A 19 3.91 -13.74 -9.79
C LEU A 19 3.31 -12.46 -9.21
N GLU A 20 2.77 -12.54 -8.00
CA GLU A 20 2.20 -11.40 -7.30
C GLU A 20 3.41 -10.52 -7.02
N ALA A 21 3.43 -9.35 -7.65
CA ALA A 21 4.36 -8.30 -7.25
C ALA A 21 4.21 -8.05 -5.74
N GLY A 22 5.25 -7.51 -5.09
CA GLY A 22 5.16 -7.18 -3.68
C GLY A 22 3.98 -6.24 -3.40
N ILE A 23 2.93 -6.74 -2.72
CA ILE A 23 1.74 -5.95 -2.36
C ILE A 23 1.95 -5.36 -0.97
N ILE A 24 1.78 -4.04 -0.84
CA ILE A 24 1.80 -3.35 0.45
C ILE A 24 0.55 -3.73 1.22
N LYS A 25 0.70 -4.40 2.37
CA LYS A 25 -0.44 -4.79 3.23
C LYS A 25 -0.79 -3.74 4.28
N LYS A 26 0.21 -3.03 4.81
CA LYS A 26 0.05 -2.11 5.93
C LYS A 26 1.11 -1.02 5.94
N LEU A 27 0.71 0.18 6.33
CA LEU A 27 1.59 1.30 6.65
C LEU A 27 1.32 1.75 8.08
N ARG A 28 2.38 1.93 8.87
CA ARG A 28 2.31 2.53 10.20
C ARG A 28 3.21 3.77 10.22
N LEU A 29 2.65 4.88 10.70
CA LEU A 29 3.32 6.17 10.85
C LEU A 29 3.37 6.51 12.33
N GLU A 30 4.57 6.81 12.82
CA GLU A 30 4.81 7.16 14.21
C GLU A 30 5.65 8.43 14.26
N ASN A 31 5.13 9.47 14.92
CA ASN A 31 5.73 10.80 14.96
C ASN A 31 6.13 11.32 13.56
N PHE A 32 5.25 11.16 12.58
CA PHE A 32 5.50 11.48 11.17
C PHE A 32 4.55 12.58 10.67
N MET A 33 5.10 13.75 10.37
CA MET A 33 4.39 14.94 9.92
C MET A 33 3.24 15.33 10.86
N CYS A 34 1.99 15.18 10.43
CA CYS A 34 0.81 15.48 11.24
C CYS A 34 0.28 14.28 12.05
N HIS A 35 0.88 13.10 11.89
CA HIS A 35 0.46 11.87 12.56
C HIS A 35 1.35 11.57 13.77
N SER A 36 0.78 11.51 14.97
CA SER A 36 1.46 10.98 16.16
C SER A 36 1.53 9.46 16.12
N ASN A 37 0.40 8.82 15.84
CA ASN A 37 0.28 7.39 15.58
C ASN A 37 -0.85 7.17 14.56
N HIS A 38 -0.52 6.67 13.38
CA HIS A 38 -1.49 6.39 12.33
C HIS A 38 -1.20 5.05 11.67
N GLU A 39 -2.25 4.29 11.40
CA GLU A 39 -2.17 2.99 10.76
C GLU A 39 -3.15 2.90 9.60
N THR A 40 -2.67 2.43 8.46
CA THR A 40 -3.48 2.15 7.28
C THR A 40 -3.28 0.70 6.87
N VAL A 41 -4.37 -0.06 6.79
CA VAL A 41 -4.40 -1.40 6.18
C VAL A 41 -4.91 -1.26 4.76
N PHE A 42 -4.17 -1.80 3.79
CA PHE A 42 -4.52 -1.71 2.38
C PHE A 42 -5.24 -2.97 1.91
N GLY A 43 -6.26 -2.79 1.07
CA GLY A 43 -6.88 -3.85 0.27
C GLY A 43 -5.99 -4.31 -0.88
N ASN A 44 -6.35 -5.44 -1.49
CA ASN A 44 -5.49 -6.18 -2.43
C ASN A 44 -5.23 -5.48 -3.78
N HIS A 45 -6.06 -4.52 -4.19
CA HIS A 45 -5.96 -3.89 -5.50
C HIS A 45 -5.91 -2.36 -5.38
N VAL A 46 -7.07 -1.70 -5.40
CA VAL A 46 -7.17 -0.24 -5.39
C VAL A 46 -7.64 0.23 -4.02
N ASN A 47 -6.96 1.25 -3.49
CA ASN A 47 -7.28 1.88 -2.23
C ASN A 47 -7.53 3.38 -2.46
N LEU A 48 -8.69 3.89 -2.04
CA LEU A 48 -9.00 5.32 -2.12
C LEU A 48 -8.85 5.96 -0.74
N ILE A 49 -7.86 6.83 -0.59
CA ILE A 49 -7.62 7.56 0.66
C ILE A 49 -8.37 8.90 0.60
N THR A 50 -9.40 9.05 1.43
CA THR A 50 -10.26 10.24 1.48
C THR A 50 -10.18 10.93 2.85
N GLY A 51 -10.76 12.13 2.97
CA GLY A 51 -10.77 12.90 4.22
C GLY A 51 -10.62 14.41 4.04
N GLN A 52 -10.84 15.16 5.12
CA GLN A 52 -10.79 16.63 5.12
C GLN A 52 -9.40 17.19 4.77
N ASN A 53 -9.34 18.44 4.30
CA ASN A 53 -8.06 19.11 4.07
C ASN A 53 -7.27 19.22 5.37
N GLY A 54 -5.96 18.98 5.30
CA GLY A 54 -5.10 18.93 6.49
C GLY A 54 -5.10 17.61 7.27
N SER A 55 -5.96 16.64 6.96
CA SER A 55 -6.06 15.36 7.71
C SER A 55 -4.87 14.39 7.52
N GLY A 56 -3.81 14.79 6.80
CA GLY A 56 -2.63 13.96 6.61
C GLY A 56 -2.69 12.91 5.51
N LYS A 57 -3.64 13.00 4.56
CA LYS A 57 -3.72 12.09 3.39
C LYS A 57 -2.42 12.06 2.58
N SER A 58 -1.89 13.24 2.24
CA SER A 58 -0.63 13.36 1.50
C SER A 58 0.56 12.79 2.28
N ALA A 59 0.50 12.74 3.62
CA ALA A 59 1.56 12.16 4.43
C ALA A 59 1.68 10.64 4.24
N ILE A 60 0.58 9.94 3.93
CA ILE A 60 0.60 8.51 3.59
C ILE A 60 1.43 8.28 2.31
N LEU A 61 1.17 9.07 1.26
CA LEU A 61 1.97 9.01 0.02
C LEU A 61 3.43 9.38 0.27
N THR A 62 3.69 10.47 1.01
CA THR A 62 5.05 10.90 1.36
C THR A 62 5.81 9.78 2.09
N ALA A 63 5.17 9.13 3.07
CA ALA A 63 5.79 8.04 3.81
C ALA A 63 6.13 6.85 2.91
N LEU A 64 5.24 6.49 1.98
CA LEU A 64 5.52 5.45 0.99
C LEU A 64 6.72 5.81 0.10
N CYS A 65 6.79 7.04 -0.40
CA CYS A 65 7.93 7.51 -1.18
C CYS A 65 9.24 7.37 -0.39
N VAL A 66 9.26 7.84 0.85
CA VAL A 66 10.46 7.78 1.72
C VAL A 66 10.83 6.33 2.05
N ALA A 67 9.85 5.48 2.37
CA ALA A 67 10.06 4.07 2.69
C ALA A 67 10.70 3.29 1.53
N PHE A 68 10.40 3.66 0.27
CA PHE A 68 11.01 3.08 -0.92
C PHE A 68 12.25 3.84 -1.42
N GLY A 69 12.87 4.67 -0.57
CA GLY A 69 14.18 5.27 -0.85
C GLY A 69 14.13 6.62 -1.59
N CYS A 70 12.95 7.24 -1.74
CA CYS A 70 12.89 8.60 -2.25
C CYS A 70 13.58 9.56 -1.28
N ARG A 71 14.45 10.43 -1.81
CA ARG A 71 15.11 11.48 -1.03
C ARG A 71 14.07 12.49 -0.55
N ALA A 72 14.26 13.08 0.63
CA ALA A 72 13.34 14.07 1.21
C ALA A 72 12.96 15.19 0.21
N LYS A 73 13.95 15.80 -0.45
CA LYS A 73 13.72 16.81 -1.50
C LYS A 73 12.85 16.33 -2.66
N GLY A 74 12.93 15.04 -3.02
CA GLY A 74 12.13 14.43 -4.08
C GLY A 74 10.63 14.37 -3.76
N THR A 75 10.26 14.43 -2.47
CA THR A 75 8.85 14.46 -2.05
C THR A 75 8.19 15.83 -2.23
N GLN A 76 8.98 16.90 -2.43
CA GLN A 76 8.52 18.30 -2.41
C GLN A 76 7.82 18.71 -1.10
N ARG A 77 8.02 17.96 -0.01
CA ARG A 77 7.43 18.26 1.31
C ARG A 77 8.47 18.63 2.37
N ALA A 78 9.74 18.25 2.18
CA ALA A 78 10.80 18.41 3.15
C ALA A 78 12.17 18.55 2.47
N SER A 79 13.15 19.14 3.18
CA SER A 79 14.53 19.27 2.69
C SER A 79 15.41 18.13 3.20
N THR A 80 15.16 17.66 4.42
CA THR A 80 15.89 16.56 5.08
C THR A 80 14.93 15.53 5.65
N LEU A 81 15.44 14.34 6.01
CA LEU A 81 14.60 13.30 6.63
C LEU A 81 14.09 13.71 8.01
N LYS A 82 14.83 14.56 8.74
CA LYS A 82 14.44 15.02 10.08
C LYS A 82 13.20 15.91 10.04
N ASP A 83 13.00 16.63 8.93
CA ASP A 83 11.85 17.54 8.76
C ASP A 83 10.52 16.78 8.68
N PHE A 84 10.54 15.46 8.46
CA PHE A 84 9.34 14.63 8.52
C PHE A 84 8.94 14.22 9.94
N ILE A 85 9.81 14.45 10.93
CA ILE A 85 9.48 14.16 12.33
C ILE A 85 8.43 15.17 12.77
N LYS A 86 7.32 14.69 13.33
CA LYS A 86 6.29 15.55 13.91
C LYS A 86 6.90 16.40 15.02
N THR A 87 6.80 17.72 14.88
CA THR A 87 7.20 18.69 15.90
C THR A 87 5.94 19.33 16.51
N GLY A 88 5.94 19.47 17.83
CA GLY A 88 4.76 19.93 18.57
C GLY A 88 3.69 18.85 18.76
N SER A 89 2.61 19.23 19.45
CA SER A 89 1.44 18.38 19.73
C SER A 89 0.62 18.07 18.48
#